data_AF-A0A8H3GAA1-F1
#
_entry.id   AF-A0A8H3GAA1-F1
#
_cell.length_a   1.000
_cell.length_b   1.000
_cell.length_c   1.000
_cell.angle_alpha   90.00
_cell.angle_beta   90.00
_cell.angle_gamma   90.00
#
_symmetry.space_group_name_H-M   'P 1'
#
loop_
_entity.id
_entity.type
_entity.pdbx_description
1 polymer ?
#
loop_
_entity_poly.entity_id
_entity_poly.type
_entity_poly.pdbx_seq_one_letter_code
_entity_poly.pdbx_strand_id
1 'polypeptide(L)'
;MSLSKLTFLVGMLALVAGSAAERNDGIKLVISPTCGKLTATGNATDVNRGLRNLREYKTILYRWWGKGVVKDGSLLAPPVITPPSPKAGGRTTNGLVWIENIANNIGARFMDYAVGGAVTDRILWPSKASNWDFVQEVDIFLSQNNTLDSSTTLYTVYFGINDFAASHKDGPANLPQAAQVILDKIQAISSPPTNARSFLVTDSYGYGSHEASGEAFKKKVFNGIAEMKSRVPSMRFGFVDFAYLWDAVRGPTPGYAAFGYTSIGSCTLNSSTIEGACNDPDHTFYWIPNHPSKQTHRIMADYVEAALEKCH
;
A
#
# COMPACT_ATOMS: atom_id res chain seq x y z
N MET A 1 9.31 79.52 -19.01
CA MET A 1 8.88 78.21 -19.56
C MET A 1 10.08 77.29 -19.62
N SER A 2 10.15 76.28 -18.75
CA SER A 2 11.01 75.11 -18.98
C SER A 2 10.47 73.95 -18.12
N LEU A 3 9.93 72.94 -18.79
CA LEU A 3 9.37 71.72 -18.22
C LEU A 3 10.52 70.80 -17.81
N SER A 4 10.64 70.50 -16.51
CA SER A 4 11.53 69.45 -16.01
C SER A 4 10.89 68.07 -16.29
N LYS A 5 11.63 67.22 -17.02
CA LYS A 5 11.21 65.88 -17.43
C LYS A 5 11.35 64.91 -16.25
N LEU A 6 10.21 64.36 -15.84
CA LEU A 6 10.11 63.23 -14.93
C LEU A 6 10.55 61.95 -15.66
N THR A 7 11.57 61.27 -15.15
CA THR A 7 12.00 59.97 -15.68
C THR A 7 11.62 58.89 -14.66
N PHE A 8 10.59 58.11 -14.97
CA PHE A 8 10.18 56.95 -14.19
C PHE A 8 11.10 55.76 -14.53
N LEU A 9 11.92 55.31 -13.58
CA LEU A 9 12.57 54.00 -13.66
C LEU A 9 11.53 52.93 -13.31
N VAL A 10 11.09 52.14 -14.29
CA VAL A 10 10.35 50.90 -14.05
C VAL A 10 11.38 49.80 -13.82
N GLY A 11 11.56 49.41 -12.56
CA GLY A 11 12.32 48.20 -12.22
C GLY A 11 11.52 46.96 -12.63
N MET A 12 12.02 46.20 -13.60
CA MET A 12 11.53 44.85 -13.85
C MET A 12 11.97 43.96 -12.68
N LEU A 13 11.04 43.64 -11.78
CA LEU A 13 11.18 42.44 -10.95
C LEU A 13 11.06 41.23 -11.88
N ALA A 14 12.19 40.59 -12.16
CA ALA A 14 12.20 39.24 -12.68
C ALA A 14 11.62 38.32 -11.59
N LEU A 15 10.35 37.94 -11.73
CA LEU A 15 9.79 36.79 -11.05
C LEU A 15 10.56 35.56 -11.52
N VAL A 16 11.56 35.14 -10.76
CA VAL A 16 12.07 33.78 -10.85
C VAL A 16 10.92 32.90 -10.37
N ALA A 17 10.16 32.37 -11.33
CA ALA A 17 9.25 31.27 -11.08
C ALA A 17 10.14 30.11 -10.61
N GLY A 18 10.29 29.96 -9.30
CA GLY A 18 10.81 28.74 -8.73
C GLY A 18 9.96 27.62 -9.29
N SER A 19 10.57 26.70 -10.02
CA SER A 19 9.94 25.45 -10.42
C SER A 19 9.24 24.90 -9.18
N ALA A 20 7.91 24.83 -9.20
CA ALA A 20 7.19 24.08 -8.19
C ALA A 20 7.91 22.73 -8.08
N ALA A 21 8.46 22.41 -6.90
CA ALA A 21 9.16 21.16 -6.70
C ALA A 21 8.29 20.04 -7.29
N GLU A 22 8.82 19.28 -8.25
CA GLU A 22 8.03 18.26 -8.92
C GLU A 22 7.45 17.33 -7.85
N ARG A 23 6.13 17.12 -7.88
CA ARG A 23 5.46 16.21 -6.94
C ARG A 23 6.19 14.88 -6.96
N ASN A 24 6.51 14.37 -5.77
CA ASN A 24 7.17 13.06 -5.59
C ASN A 24 8.56 12.98 -6.24
N ASP A 25 9.32 14.09 -6.23
CA ASP A 25 10.70 14.16 -6.71
C ASP A 25 10.85 13.69 -8.17
N GLY A 26 9.87 14.05 -9.02
CA GLY A 26 9.84 13.66 -10.43
C GLY A 26 9.37 12.23 -10.71
N ILE A 27 9.22 11.39 -9.67
CA ILE A 27 8.68 10.03 -9.79
C ILE A 27 7.17 10.07 -9.99
N LYS A 28 6.67 9.43 -11.06
CA LYS A 28 5.26 9.50 -11.44
C LYS A 28 4.70 8.17 -11.94
N LEU A 29 3.40 7.97 -11.71
CA LEU A 29 2.66 6.86 -12.32
C LEU A 29 2.50 7.12 -13.83
N VAL A 30 2.94 6.18 -14.66
CA VAL A 30 2.88 6.28 -16.13
C VAL A 30 2.03 5.20 -16.81
N ILE A 31 1.37 4.37 -16.02
CA ILE A 31 0.47 3.32 -16.50
C ILE A 31 -0.95 3.58 -16.00
N SER A 32 -1.94 3.01 -16.69
CA SER A 32 -3.31 2.92 -16.18
C SER A 32 -3.58 1.54 -15.59
N PRO A 33 -4.49 1.42 -14.61
CA PRO A 33 -4.90 0.15 -14.05
C PRO A 33 -5.48 -0.82 -15.09
N THR A 34 -5.37 -2.11 -14.81
CA THR A 34 -5.93 -3.20 -15.61
C THR A 34 -7.34 -3.57 -15.15
N CYS A 35 -8.31 -2.77 -15.57
CA CYS A 35 -9.69 -2.95 -15.13
C CYS A 35 -10.31 -4.27 -15.63
N GLY A 36 -10.93 -5.00 -14.72
CA GLY A 36 -11.66 -6.22 -15.01
C GLY A 36 -12.95 -6.37 -14.20
N LYS A 37 -13.50 -7.59 -14.19
CA LYS A 37 -14.72 -7.91 -13.44
C LYS A 37 -14.37 -8.71 -12.21
N LEU A 38 -14.98 -8.35 -11.08
CA LEU A 38 -14.96 -9.18 -9.89
C LEU A 38 -15.80 -10.46 -10.14
N THR A 39 -15.15 -11.61 -10.18
CA THR A 39 -15.78 -12.90 -10.50
C THR A 39 -15.31 -13.99 -9.53
N ALA A 40 -16.13 -15.03 -9.34
CA ALA A 40 -15.79 -16.16 -8.45
C ALA A 40 -14.88 -17.22 -9.12
N THR A 41 -14.56 -17.08 -10.40
CA THR A 41 -13.81 -18.10 -11.16
C THR A 41 -12.70 -17.52 -12.06
N GLY A 42 -12.63 -16.21 -12.20
CA GLY A 42 -11.68 -15.51 -13.07
C GLY A 42 -10.30 -15.32 -12.46
N ASN A 43 -9.43 -14.64 -13.20
CA ASN A 43 -8.14 -14.19 -12.70
C ASN A 43 -8.30 -12.84 -12.00
N ALA A 44 -7.38 -12.54 -11.09
CA ALA A 44 -7.34 -11.26 -10.42
C ALA A 44 -7.12 -10.13 -11.45
N THR A 45 -7.84 -9.04 -11.26
CA THR A 45 -7.77 -7.81 -12.05
C THR A 45 -8.06 -6.63 -11.12
N ASP A 46 -7.72 -5.43 -11.55
CA ASP A 46 -8.10 -4.24 -10.80
C ASP A 46 -9.61 -4.03 -10.90
N VAL A 47 -10.26 -3.80 -9.77
CA VAL A 47 -11.72 -3.63 -9.72
C VAL A 47 -12.14 -2.78 -8.52
N ASN A 48 -13.18 -1.99 -8.71
CA ASN A 48 -13.95 -1.31 -7.70
C ASN A 48 -15.43 -1.72 -7.82
N ARG A 49 -15.80 -2.75 -7.04
CA ARG A 49 -17.17 -3.24 -6.95
C ARG A 49 -17.94 -2.57 -5.82
N GLY A 50 -18.09 -1.25 -5.92
CA GLY A 50 -19.02 -0.45 -5.12
C GLY A 50 -18.38 0.30 -3.95
N LEU A 51 -17.05 0.35 -3.83
CA LEU A 51 -16.40 1.33 -2.96
C LEU A 51 -16.76 2.74 -3.45
N ARG A 52 -17.08 3.60 -2.49
CA ARG A 52 -17.39 5.02 -2.69
C ARG A 52 -16.17 5.80 -3.16
N ASN A 53 -16.38 7.06 -3.54
CA ASN A 53 -15.27 7.98 -3.76
C ASN A 53 -14.39 8.01 -2.50
N LEU A 54 -13.07 7.94 -2.66
CA LEU A 54 -12.16 7.85 -1.52
C LEU A 54 -12.36 8.98 -0.50
N ARG A 55 -12.72 10.19 -0.96
CA ARG A 55 -12.99 11.35 -0.10
C ARG A 55 -14.21 11.19 0.82
N GLU A 56 -15.06 10.19 0.60
CA GLU A 56 -16.18 9.88 1.47
C GLU A 56 -15.78 9.06 2.71
N TYR A 57 -14.58 8.47 2.72
CA TYR A 57 -14.07 7.75 3.88
C TYR A 57 -13.40 8.72 4.87
N LYS A 58 -13.83 8.65 6.13
CA LYS A 58 -13.30 9.46 7.25
C LYS A 58 -12.28 8.70 8.08
N THR A 59 -12.30 7.37 8.01
CA THR A 59 -11.33 6.48 8.67
C THR A 59 -10.83 5.45 7.66
N ILE A 60 -9.51 5.30 7.60
CA ILE A 60 -8.86 4.19 6.92
C ILE A 60 -8.21 3.33 7.99
N LEU A 61 -8.61 2.06 8.02
CA LEU A 61 -7.96 1.04 8.82
C LEU A 61 -7.01 0.26 7.92
N TYR A 62 -5.74 0.20 8.32
CA TYR A 62 -4.72 -0.48 7.58
C TYR A 62 -4.02 -1.59 8.34
N ARG A 63 -3.64 -2.57 7.52
CA ARG A 63 -3.02 -3.81 7.90
C ARG A 63 -2.01 -4.20 6.82
N TRP A 64 -0.82 -3.58 6.84
CA TRP A 64 0.44 -4.11 6.30
C TRP A 64 1.75 -3.32 6.64
N TRP A 65 2.84 -4.02 6.92
CA TRP A 65 4.25 -3.58 6.95
C TRP A 65 4.67 -2.20 7.51
N GLY A 66 5.06 -2.24 8.79
CA GLY A 66 6.00 -1.30 9.42
C GLY A 66 6.29 -1.78 10.84
N LYS A 67 7.42 -1.45 11.44
CA LYS A 67 7.45 -1.33 12.90
C LYS A 67 6.88 0.05 13.22
N GLY A 68 5.56 0.22 13.07
CA GLY A 68 4.90 1.19 13.93
C GLY A 68 5.29 0.80 15.36
N VAL A 69 5.81 1.73 16.15
CA VAL A 69 6.10 1.45 17.58
C VAL A 69 4.81 0.98 18.28
N VAL A 70 3.66 1.36 17.71
CA VAL A 70 2.30 1.03 18.09
C VAL A 70 1.61 0.16 17.03
N LYS A 71 0.85 -0.84 17.48
CA LYS A 71 0.20 -1.90 16.67
C LYS A 71 -1.30 -2.04 17.01
N ASP A 72 -1.86 -0.96 17.50
CA ASP A 72 -3.14 -0.91 18.20
C ASP A 72 -4.08 0.14 17.60
N GLY A 73 -3.76 0.66 16.41
CA GLY A 73 -4.53 1.71 15.75
C GLY A 73 -4.29 3.13 16.30
N SER A 74 -3.36 3.31 17.23
CA SER A 74 -2.97 4.63 17.72
C SER A 74 -2.08 5.41 16.72
N LEU A 75 -1.81 6.68 17.02
CA LEU A 75 -1.06 7.57 16.15
C LEU A 75 0.37 7.06 15.92
N LEU A 76 0.75 6.96 14.66
CA LEU A 76 2.11 6.61 14.29
C LEU A 76 3.09 7.76 14.58
N ALA A 77 4.34 7.40 14.89
CA ALA A 77 5.43 8.37 14.96
C ALA A 77 5.59 9.14 13.63
N PRO A 78 6.17 10.35 13.63
CA PRO A 78 6.44 11.07 12.39
C PRO A 78 7.27 10.23 11.39
N PRO A 79 6.99 10.28 10.09
CA PRO A 79 7.64 9.46 9.07
C PRO A 79 9.03 10.03 8.70
N VAL A 80 9.92 10.15 9.68
CA VAL A 80 11.26 10.73 9.53
C VAL A 80 12.34 9.71 9.89
N ILE A 81 13.44 9.72 9.14
CA ILE A 81 14.62 8.89 9.42
C ILE A 81 15.31 9.41 10.68
N THR A 82 15.55 8.51 11.63
CA THR A 82 16.38 8.77 12.80
C THR A 82 17.58 7.82 12.76
N PRO A 83 18.79 8.30 12.40
CA PRO A 83 19.98 7.47 12.31
C PRO A 83 20.26 6.72 13.63
N PRO A 84 20.88 5.52 13.57
CA PRO A 84 21.35 4.84 12.35
C PRO A 84 20.23 4.15 11.57
N SER A 85 19.03 4.02 12.14
CA SER A 85 17.95 3.23 11.55
C SER A 85 17.52 3.75 10.17
N PRO A 86 17.39 2.87 9.15
CA PRO A 86 16.82 3.24 7.86
C PRO A 86 15.29 3.30 7.89
N LYS A 87 14.66 3.18 9.07
CA LYS A 87 13.20 3.07 9.18
C LYS A 87 12.58 4.39 9.59
N ALA A 88 11.95 5.09 8.66
CA ALA A 88 11.35 6.40 8.92
C ALA A 88 10.16 6.26 9.87
N GLY A 89 10.24 6.83 11.09
CA GLY A 89 9.20 6.62 12.11
C GLY A 89 8.90 5.14 12.38
N GLY A 90 9.87 4.25 12.15
CA GLY A 90 9.70 2.80 12.25
C GLY A 90 9.08 2.08 11.03
N ARG A 91 8.59 2.81 10.00
CA ARG A 91 8.22 2.19 8.72
C ARG A 91 9.48 1.60 8.07
N THR A 92 9.38 0.44 7.44
CA THR A 92 10.52 -0.13 6.68
C THR A 92 10.60 0.52 5.29
N THR A 93 10.68 1.84 5.28
CA THR A 93 10.88 2.70 4.12
C THR A 93 11.49 4.01 4.62
N ASN A 94 11.86 4.93 3.73
CA ASN A 94 12.41 6.25 4.06
C ASN A 94 11.35 7.36 4.23
N GLY A 95 10.06 7.01 4.34
CA GLY A 95 8.98 7.98 4.54
C GLY A 95 7.62 7.33 4.78
N LEU A 96 6.57 7.94 4.23
CA LEU A 96 5.20 7.43 4.30
C LEU A 96 5.03 6.16 3.47
N VAL A 97 4.25 5.20 3.96
CA VAL A 97 3.78 4.07 3.14
C VAL A 97 2.60 4.48 2.26
N TRP A 98 2.25 3.62 1.29
CA TRP A 98 1.25 3.93 0.25
C TRP A 98 -0.12 4.31 0.82
N ILE A 99 -0.57 3.62 1.87
CA ILE A 99 -1.88 3.89 2.45
C ILE A 99 -1.90 5.18 3.29
N GLU A 100 -0.77 5.56 3.89
CA GLU A 100 -0.65 6.82 4.62
C GLU A 100 -0.74 7.98 3.63
N ASN A 101 -0.18 7.82 2.42
CA ASN A 101 -0.38 8.77 1.34
C ASN A 101 -1.86 8.92 0.98
N ILE A 102 -2.61 7.83 0.82
CA ILE A 102 -4.06 7.90 0.55
C ILE A 102 -4.79 8.61 1.69
N ALA A 103 -4.54 8.20 2.95
CA ALA A 103 -5.17 8.81 4.11
C ALA A 103 -4.89 10.33 4.19
N ASN A 104 -3.65 10.74 3.93
CA ASN A 104 -3.27 12.15 3.90
C ASN A 104 -3.95 12.91 2.75
N ASN A 105 -4.06 12.34 1.55
CA ASN A 105 -4.70 13.01 0.41
C ASN A 105 -6.18 13.32 0.66
N ILE A 106 -6.86 12.47 1.43
CA ILE A 106 -8.29 12.61 1.71
C ILE A 106 -8.57 13.18 3.11
N GLY A 107 -7.54 13.43 3.93
CA GLY A 107 -7.69 13.89 5.31
C GLY A 107 -8.39 12.89 6.24
N ALA A 108 -8.26 11.58 5.97
CA ALA A 108 -8.87 10.54 6.79
C ALA A 108 -8.03 10.22 8.03
N ARG A 109 -8.70 9.86 9.13
CA ARG A 109 -8.03 9.27 10.28
C ARG A 109 -7.44 7.92 9.90
N PHE A 110 -6.15 7.75 10.14
CA PHE A 110 -5.44 6.50 9.88
C PHE A 110 -5.31 5.66 11.15
N MET A 111 -5.70 4.39 11.08
CA MET A 111 -5.50 3.41 12.15
C MET A 111 -4.65 2.25 11.64
N ASP A 112 -3.44 2.12 12.16
CA ASP A 112 -2.50 1.07 11.75
C ASP A 112 -2.44 -0.07 12.77
N TYR A 113 -2.69 -1.29 12.30
CA TYR A 113 -2.55 -2.52 13.08
C TYR A 113 -1.43 -3.41 12.55
N ALA A 114 -0.75 -2.96 11.51
CA ALA A 114 0.16 -3.80 10.76
C ALA A 114 1.46 -4.10 11.49
N VAL A 115 1.97 -5.31 11.31
CA VAL A 115 3.29 -5.69 11.81
C VAL A 115 4.19 -6.19 10.67
N GLY A 116 5.36 -5.56 10.52
CA GLY A 116 6.37 -6.02 9.59
C GLY A 116 6.76 -7.49 9.83
N GLY A 117 6.77 -8.29 8.76
CA GLY A 117 7.06 -9.72 8.80
C GLY A 117 5.86 -10.63 9.12
N ALA A 118 4.66 -10.07 9.30
CA ALA A 118 3.47 -10.85 9.59
C ALA A 118 3.05 -11.73 8.40
N VAL A 119 2.73 -13.00 8.69
CA VAL A 119 2.06 -13.95 7.79
C VAL A 119 0.55 -13.90 8.03
N THR A 120 -0.28 -14.57 7.23
CA THR A 120 -1.74 -14.60 7.52
C THR A 120 -2.03 -15.34 8.82
N ASP A 121 -1.33 -16.44 9.06
CA ASP A 121 -1.42 -17.24 10.29
C ASP A 121 -0.08 -17.94 10.52
N ARG A 122 0.56 -17.67 11.66
CA ARG A 122 1.89 -18.23 11.97
C ARG A 122 1.87 -19.74 12.20
N ILE A 123 0.71 -20.32 12.52
CA ILE A 123 0.55 -21.77 12.72
C ILE A 123 0.77 -22.52 11.40
N LEU A 124 0.48 -21.87 10.26
CA LEU A 124 0.68 -22.45 8.93
C LEU A 124 2.15 -22.51 8.49
N TRP A 125 3.04 -21.77 9.16
CA TRP A 125 4.40 -21.54 8.69
C TRP A 125 5.41 -21.81 9.81
N PRO A 126 5.91 -23.06 9.95
CA PRO A 126 6.92 -23.39 10.95
C PRO A 126 8.14 -22.46 10.94
N SER A 127 8.58 -22.00 9.75
CA SER A 127 9.68 -21.05 9.62
C SER A 127 9.39 -19.63 10.13
N LYS A 128 8.11 -19.32 10.41
CA LYS A 128 7.60 -18.03 10.89
C LYS A 128 6.80 -18.18 12.20
N ALA A 129 6.95 -19.28 12.93
CA ALA A 129 6.14 -19.58 14.11
C ALA A 129 6.25 -18.52 15.24
N SER A 130 7.35 -17.77 15.30
CA SER A 130 7.57 -16.68 16.26
C SER A 130 7.16 -15.29 15.74
N ASN A 131 6.70 -15.20 14.49
CA ASN A 131 6.27 -13.95 13.91
C ASN A 131 4.89 -13.53 14.41
N TRP A 132 4.57 -12.26 14.14
CA TRP A 132 3.21 -11.77 14.19
C TRP A 132 2.39 -12.36 13.03
N ASP A 133 1.07 -12.29 13.10
CA ASP A 133 0.20 -12.69 12.01
C ASP A 133 -1.07 -11.85 11.92
N PHE A 134 -1.75 -11.95 10.77
CA PHE A 134 -3.02 -11.27 10.51
C PHE A 134 -4.09 -11.65 11.54
N VAL A 135 -4.09 -12.91 12.00
CA VAL A 135 -5.01 -13.39 13.04
C VAL A 135 -4.91 -12.51 14.30
N GLN A 136 -3.71 -12.32 14.83
CA GLN A 136 -3.47 -11.47 16.00
C GLN A 136 -3.81 -9.99 15.75
N GLU A 137 -3.50 -9.45 14.57
CA GLU A 137 -3.87 -8.07 14.21
C GLU A 137 -5.40 -7.86 14.22
N VAL A 138 -6.16 -8.84 13.73
CA VAL A 138 -7.63 -8.79 13.74
C VAL A 138 -8.15 -8.87 15.16
N ASP A 139 -7.60 -9.78 15.96
CA ASP A 139 -8.08 -10.04 17.31
C ASP A 139 -7.84 -8.84 18.22
N ILE A 140 -6.70 -8.14 18.09
CA ILE A 140 -6.45 -6.85 18.76
C ILE A 140 -7.52 -5.83 18.37
N PHE A 141 -7.73 -5.60 17.07
CA PHE A 141 -8.72 -4.63 16.61
C PHE A 141 -10.13 -4.91 17.16
N LEU A 142 -10.56 -6.18 17.14
CA LEU A 142 -11.88 -6.57 17.64
C LEU A 142 -11.97 -6.42 19.16
N SER A 143 -10.92 -6.78 19.91
CA SER A 143 -10.89 -6.66 21.38
C SER A 143 -11.03 -5.22 21.90
N GLN A 144 -10.66 -4.24 21.07
CA GLN A 144 -10.75 -2.82 21.42
C GLN A 144 -12.18 -2.26 21.35
N ASN A 145 -13.14 -3.01 20.81
CA ASN A 145 -14.55 -2.61 20.71
C ASN A 145 -14.72 -1.21 20.09
N ASN A 146 -13.94 -0.91 19.05
CA ASN A 146 -14.00 0.37 18.36
C ASN A 146 -15.42 0.65 17.83
N THR A 147 -15.92 1.86 18.06
CA THR A 147 -17.17 2.33 17.46
C THR A 147 -16.85 3.12 16.19
N LEU A 148 -16.84 2.43 15.04
CA LEU A 148 -16.54 3.02 13.74
C LEU A 148 -17.80 3.08 12.87
N ASP A 149 -17.99 4.18 12.14
CA ASP A 149 -19.06 4.28 11.14
C ASP A 149 -18.72 3.40 9.93
N SER A 150 -19.44 2.29 9.77
CA SER A 150 -19.23 1.33 8.68
C SER A 150 -19.49 1.90 7.29
N SER A 151 -20.18 3.03 7.18
CA SER A 151 -20.45 3.73 5.92
C SER A 151 -19.31 4.65 5.48
N THR A 152 -18.47 5.11 6.42
CA THR A 152 -17.32 6.00 6.16
C THR A 152 -15.99 5.42 6.62
N THR A 153 -15.93 4.11 6.89
CA THR A 153 -14.68 3.40 7.24
C THR A 153 -14.27 2.48 6.11
N LEU A 154 -13.05 2.65 5.62
CA LEU A 154 -12.41 1.75 4.65
C LEU A 154 -11.44 0.82 5.38
N TYR A 155 -11.66 -0.48 5.27
CA TYR A 155 -10.79 -1.52 5.80
C TYR A 155 -9.86 -1.97 4.68
N THR A 156 -8.57 -1.95 4.91
CA THR A 156 -7.60 -2.38 3.91
C THR A 156 -6.91 -3.67 4.33
N VAL A 157 -6.69 -4.56 3.37
CA VAL A 157 -6.05 -5.86 3.59
C VAL A 157 -4.96 -6.03 2.54
N TYR A 158 -3.71 -6.08 3.01
CA TYR A 158 -2.56 -6.33 2.16
C TYR A 158 -1.68 -7.40 2.82
N PHE A 159 -1.86 -8.65 2.42
CA PHE A 159 -1.20 -9.82 3.02
C PHE A 159 -0.84 -10.84 1.96
N GLY A 160 0.04 -11.80 2.30
CA GLY A 160 0.41 -12.94 1.45
C GLY A 160 1.88 -12.99 1.06
N ILE A 161 2.61 -11.87 1.12
CA ILE A 161 4.01 -11.83 0.67
C ILE A 161 4.97 -12.57 1.60
N ASN A 162 4.73 -12.51 2.93
CA ASN A 162 5.50 -13.30 3.89
C ASN A 162 5.09 -14.77 3.89
N ASP A 163 3.82 -15.07 3.60
CA ASP A 163 3.30 -16.44 3.46
C ASP A 163 3.95 -17.11 2.25
N PHE A 164 3.99 -16.41 1.12
CA PHE A 164 4.67 -16.87 -0.08
C PHE A 164 6.17 -17.06 0.14
N ALA A 165 6.84 -16.10 0.78
CA ALA A 165 8.26 -16.26 1.14
C ALA A 165 8.50 -17.43 2.11
N ALA A 166 7.58 -17.68 3.06
CA ALA A 166 7.65 -18.83 3.96
C ALA A 166 7.43 -20.14 3.19
N SER A 167 6.57 -20.12 2.17
CA SER A 167 6.25 -21.29 1.34
C SER A 167 7.44 -21.84 0.55
N HIS A 168 8.43 -21.01 0.23
CA HIS A 168 9.68 -21.47 -0.38
C HIS A 168 10.53 -22.32 0.58
N LYS A 169 10.32 -22.17 1.90
CA LYS A 169 11.00 -22.94 2.93
C LYS A 169 10.17 -24.10 3.47
N ASP A 170 8.88 -23.85 3.73
CA ASP A 170 7.97 -24.80 4.40
C ASP A 170 7.10 -25.60 3.42
N GLY A 171 7.11 -25.23 2.13
CA GLY A 171 6.29 -25.82 1.07
C GLY A 171 5.01 -25.03 0.75
N PRO A 172 4.49 -25.09 -0.49
CA PRO A 172 3.36 -24.28 -0.93
C PRO A 172 1.97 -24.79 -0.51
N ALA A 173 1.89 -25.97 0.12
CA ALA A 173 0.63 -26.64 0.44
C ALA A 173 -0.30 -25.81 1.34
N ASN A 174 0.26 -24.90 2.15
CA ASN A 174 -0.50 -24.06 3.09
C ASN A 174 -1.02 -22.75 2.47
N LEU A 175 -0.58 -22.37 1.26
CA LEU A 175 -1.03 -21.12 0.62
C LEU A 175 -2.55 -21.05 0.42
N PRO A 176 -3.26 -22.11 -0.03
CA PRO A 176 -4.71 -22.07 -0.11
C PRO A 176 -5.37 -21.80 1.26
N GLN A 177 -4.84 -22.36 2.34
CA GLN A 177 -5.35 -22.10 3.69
C GLN A 177 -5.03 -20.67 4.15
N ALA A 178 -3.83 -20.15 3.85
CA ALA A 178 -3.46 -18.77 4.13
C ALA A 178 -4.43 -17.77 3.44
N ALA A 179 -4.78 -18.02 2.17
CA ALA A 179 -5.79 -17.22 1.48
C ALA A 179 -7.18 -17.34 2.13
N GLN A 180 -7.53 -18.52 2.67
CA GLN A 180 -8.78 -18.71 3.40
C GLN A 180 -8.81 -17.90 4.70
N VAL A 181 -7.70 -17.83 5.44
CA VAL A 181 -7.60 -17.01 6.67
C VAL A 181 -7.92 -15.54 6.38
N ILE A 182 -7.46 -15.00 5.23
CA ILE A 182 -7.80 -13.63 4.82
C ILE A 182 -9.32 -13.46 4.71
N LEU A 183 -9.97 -14.39 4.02
CA LEU A 183 -11.41 -14.38 3.78
C LEU A 183 -12.19 -14.50 5.11
N ASP A 184 -11.79 -15.42 5.97
CA ASP A 184 -12.45 -15.67 7.26
C ASP A 184 -12.35 -14.43 8.16
N LYS A 185 -11.22 -13.74 8.15
CA LYS A 185 -11.04 -12.51 8.94
C LYS A 185 -11.77 -11.30 8.35
N ILE A 186 -11.91 -11.19 7.02
CA ILE A 186 -12.84 -10.21 6.41
C ILE A 186 -14.27 -10.49 6.88
N GLN A 187 -14.70 -11.75 6.89
CA GLN A 187 -16.02 -12.16 7.38
C GLN A 187 -16.22 -11.84 8.87
N ALA A 188 -15.20 -12.07 9.71
CA ALA A 188 -15.24 -11.74 11.14
C ALA A 188 -15.46 -10.24 11.38
N ILE A 189 -14.71 -9.38 10.68
CA ILE A 189 -14.82 -7.91 10.79
C ILE A 189 -16.15 -7.41 10.20
N SER A 190 -16.70 -8.12 9.22
CA SER A 190 -18.00 -7.79 8.63
C SER A 190 -19.19 -8.14 9.53
N SER A 191 -18.98 -9.00 10.53
CA SER A 191 -19.98 -9.42 11.50
C SER A 191 -20.15 -8.39 12.63
N PRO A 192 -21.24 -8.46 13.41
CA PRO A 192 -21.38 -7.65 14.62
C PRO A 192 -20.22 -7.87 15.61
N PRO A 193 -19.81 -6.83 16.37
CA PRO A 193 -20.40 -5.48 16.41
C PRO A 193 -19.89 -4.55 15.30
N THR A 194 -18.74 -4.85 14.68
CA THR A 194 -18.05 -3.97 13.74
C THR A 194 -18.87 -3.66 12.49
N ASN A 195 -19.59 -4.66 11.96
CA ASN A 195 -20.45 -4.50 10.79
C ASN A 195 -19.74 -3.83 9.60
N ALA A 196 -18.46 -4.13 9.36
CA ALA A 196 -17.71 -3.52 8.26
C ALA A 196 -18.34 -3.84 6.90
N ARG A 197 -18.26 -2.88 5.98
CA ARG A 197 -18.85 -3.00 4.64
C ARG A 197 -17.91 -2.67 3.49
N SER A 198 -16.85 -1.90 3.72
CA SER A 198 -15.99 -1.39 2.65
C SER A 198 -14.58 -1.93 2.81
N PHE A 199 -14.15 -2.79 1.90
CA PHE A 199 -12.84 -3.42 1.92
C PHE A 199 -12.04 -3.11 0.66
N LEU A 200 -10.81 -2.63 0.83
CA LEU A 200 -9.80 -2.57 -0.23
C LEU A 200 -8.80 -3.70 0.01
N VAL A 201 -8.78 -4.68 -0.88
CA VAL A 201 -7.81 -5.78 -0.86
C VAL A 201 -6.74 -5.48 -1.90
N THR A 202 -5.46 -5.62 -1.54
CA THR A 202 -4.36 -5.45 -2.49
C THR A 202 -3.45 -6.66 -2.44
N ASP A 203 -2.87 -7.04 -3.58
CA ASP A 203 -1.94 -8.16 -3.65
C ASP A 203 -0.57 -7.75 -4.22
N SER A 204 0.48 -8.33 -3.65
CA SER A 204 1.83 -8.40 -4.24
C SER A 204 2.58 -9.58 -3.62
N TYR A 205 2.00 -10.79 -3.63
CA TYR A 205 2.54 -11.94 -2.87
C TYR A 205 4.02 -12.26 -3.17
N GLY A 206 4.57 -11.81 -4.30
CA GLY A 206 5.91 -12.17 -4.76
C GLY A 206 6.82 -11.00 -5.12
N TYR A 207 6.50 -9.77 -4.71
CA TYR A 207 7.19 -8.56 -5.22
C TYR A 207 7.22 -8.56 -6.76
N GLY A 208 6.10 -8.87 -7.41
CA GLY A 208 5.98 -9.04 -8.87
C GLY A 208 6.57 -10.34 -9.43
N SER A 209 6.80 -11.38 -8.62
CA SER A 209 7.04 -12.73 -9.15
C SER A 209 5.73 -13.39 -9.55
N HIS A 210 5.77 -14.30 -10.54
CA HIS A 210 4.60 -15.00 -11.06
C HIS A 210 4.76 -16.52 -10.94
N GLU A 211 4.79 -17.02 -9.70
CA GLU A 211 4.75 -18.45 -9.45
C GLU A 211 3.32 -18.97 -9.34
N ALA A 212 3.08 -20.18 -9.88
CA ALA A 212 1.75 -20.77 -9.94
C ALA A 212 1.05 -20.89 -8.58
N SER A 213 1.80 -21.19 -7.51
CA SER A 213 1.26 -21.30 -6.15
C SER A 213 0.80 -19.95 -5.58
N GLY A 214 1.54 -18.88 -5.87
CA GLY A 214 1.17 -17.53 -5.47
C GLY A 214 0.03 -16.95 -6.32
N GLU A 215 0.02 -17.21 -7.64
CA GLU A 215 -1.12 -16.84 -8.49
C GLU A 215 -2.40 -17.55 -8.02
N ALA A 216 -2.30 -18.82 -7.59
CA ALA A 216 -3.41 -19.55 -7.00
C ALA A 216 -3.86 -18.94 -5.65
N PHE A 217 -2.94 -18.49 -4.79
CA PHE A 217 -3.25 -17.74 -3.57
C PHE A 217 -4.03 -16.45 -3.89
N LYS A 218 -3.48 -15.61 -4.76
CA LYS A 218 -4.08 -14.34 -5.19
C LYS A 218 -5.48 -14.55 -5.78
N LYS A 219 -5.61 -15.53 -6.68
CA LYS A 219 -6.88 -15.92 -7.29
C LYS A 219 -7.90 -16.40 -6.26
N LYS A 220 -7.48 -17.18 -5.26
CA LYS A 220 -8.38 -17.64 -4.19
C LYS A 220 -8.92 -16.48 -3.36
N VAL A 221 -8.09 -15.49 -3.01
CA VAL A 221 -8.55 -14.28 -2.31
C VAL A 221 -9.54 -13.49 -3.19
N PHE A 222 -9.18 -13.21 -4.45
CA PHE A 222 -10.01 -12.46 -5.39
C PHE A 222 -11.39 -13.11 -5.61
N ASN A 223 -11.41 -14.42 -5.88
CA ASN A 223 -12.64 -15.17 -6.08
C ASN A 223 -13.48 -15.23 -4.80
N GLY A 224 -12.83 -15.40 -3.64
CA GLY A 224 -13.50 -15.45 -2.35
C GLY A 224 -14.24 -14.16 -2.00
N ILE A 225 -13.64 -12.99 -2.25
CA ILE A 225 -14.34 -11.70 -2.02
C ILE A 225 -15.47 -11.49 -3.04
N ALA A 226 -15.36 -12.04 -4.25
CA ALA A 226 -16.45 -12.06 -5.22
C ALA A 226 -17.65 -12.89 -4.73
N GLU A 227 -17.40 -14.06 -4.15
CA GLU A 227 -18.42 -14.90 -3.52
C GLU A 227 -19.06 -14.21 -2.30
N MET A 228 -18.27 -13.54 -1.46
CA MET A 228 -18.83 -12.77 -0.33
C MET A 228 -19.76 -11.67 -0.83
N LYS A 229 -19.36 -10.94 -1.88
CA LYS A 229 -20.16 -9.87 -2.48
C LYS A 229 -21.49 -10.38 -3.04
N SER A 230 -21.51 -11.58 -3.63
CA SER A 230 -22.73 -12.18 -4.17
C SER A 230 -23.68 -12.64 -3.07
N ARG A 231 -23.16 -13.16 -1.96
CA ARG A 231 -23.95 -13.55 -0.78
C ARG A 231 -24.43 -12.36 0.05
N VAL A 232 -23.63 -11.30 0.14
CA VAL A 232 -23.90 -10.10 0.95
C VAL A 232 -23.81 -8.84 0.07
N PRO A 233 -24.90 -8.45 -0.62
CA PRO A 233 -24.88 -7.35 -1.58
C PRO A 233 -24.49 -5.98 -0.99
N SER A 234 -24.61 -5.79 0.32
CA SER A 234 -24.22 -4.56 1.02
C SER A 234 -22.71 -4.41 1.22
N MET A 235 -21.92 -5.47 1.05
CA MET A 235 -20.47 -5.37 1.04
C MET A 235 -19.98 -4.67 -0.22
N ARG A 236 -18.84 -3.99 -0.11
CA ARG A 236 -18.18 -3.21 -1.15
C ARG A 236 -16.71 -3.62 -1.15
N PHE A 237 -16.21 -3.99 -2.32
CA PHE A 237 -14.85 -4.46 -2.48
C PHE A 237 -14.14 -3.68 -3.56
N GLY A 238 -12.91 -3.27 -3.27
CA GLY A 238 -11.89 -2.97 -4.25
C GLY A 238 -10.84 -4.07 -4.22
N PHE A 239 -10.34 -4.46 -5.39
CA PHE A 239 -9.14 -5.28 -5.49
C PHE A 239 -8.14 -4.56 -6.39
N VAL A 240 -6.89 -4.46 -5.96
CA VAL A 240 -5.80 -3.85 -6.74
C VAL A 240 -4.62 -4.83 -6.80
N ASP A 241 -4.20 -5.19 -8.01
CA ASP A 241 -3.08 -6.09 -8.24
C ASP A 241 -1.79 -5.29 -8.44
N PHE A 242 -0.96 -5.18 -7.41
CA PHE A 242 0.32 -4.47 -7.53
C PHE A 242 1.33 -5.24 -8.38
N ALA A 243 1.12 -6.51 -8.73
CA ALA A 243 2.03 -7.24 -9.62
C ALA A 243 2.18 -6.50 -10.96
N TYR A 244 1.08 -5.97 -11.52
CA TYR A 244 1.12 -5.19 -12.76
C TYR A 244 1.98 -3.91 -12.64
N LEU A 245 1.90 -3.22 -11.50
CA LEU A 245 2.76 -2.06 -11.23
C LEU A 245 4.24 -2.47 -11.15
N TRP A 246 4.53 -3.59 -10.49
CA TRP A 246 5.90 -4.12 -10.39
C TRP A 246 6.45 -4.54 -11.77
N ASP A 247 5.63 -5.18 -12.60
CA ASP A 247 6.01 -5.59 -13.94
C ASP A 247 6.27 -4.39 -14.83
N ALA A 248 5.44 -3.35 -14.75
CA ALA A 248 5.64 -2.14 -15.52
C ALA A 248 6.95 -1.41 -15.15
N VAL A 249 7.31 -1.39 -13.87
CA VAL A 249 8.54 -0.74 -13.40
C VAL A 249 9.77 -1.59 -13.73
N ARG A 250 9.74 -2.90 -13.45
CA ARG A 250 10.93 -3.77 -13.60
C ARG A 250 11.08 -4.35 -14.99
N GLY A 251 10.01 -4.36 -15.77
CA GLY A 251 9.99 -4.85 -17.15
C GLY A 251 10.63 -3.87 -18.14
N PRO A 252 10.73 -4.27 -19.42
CA PRO A 252 11.33 -3.45 -20.45
C PRO A 252 10.45 -2.26 -20.86
N THR A 253 9.13 -2.37 -20.66
CA THR A 253 8.15 -1.35 -21.08
C THR A 253 7.07 -1.18 -20.01
N PRO A 254 6.80 0.04 -19.52
CA PRO A 254 7.52 1.29 -19.85
C PRO A 254 8.91 1.36 -19.16
N GLY A 255 9.17 0.52 -18.16
CA GLY A 255 10.45 0.43 -17.46
C GLY A 255 10.68 1.55 -16.46
N TYR A 256 11.58 1.32 -15.50
CA TYR A 256 11.76 2.19 -14.32
C TYR A 256 12.09 3.64 -14.67
N ALA A 257 12.85 3.88 -15.74
CA ALA A 257 13.20 5.22 -16.20
C ALA A 257 11.98 6.03 -16.65
N ALA A 258 10.96 5.40 -17.22
CA ALA A 258 9.73 6.09 -17.62
C ALA A 258 8.94 6.61 -16.41
N PHE A 259 9.02 5.89 -15.28
CA PHE A 259 8.46 6.35 -14.00
C PHE A 259 9.31 7.43 -13.33
N GLY A 260 10.52 7.70 -13.82
CA GLY A 260 11.47 8.67 -13.27
C GLY A 260 12.57 8.07 -12.42
N TYR A 261 12.58 6.75 -12.17
CA TYR A 261 13.64 6.11 -11.39
C TYR A 261 14.96 6.10 -12.16
N THR A 262 16.07 6.14 -11.42
CA THR A 262 17.43 5.90 -11.95
C THR A 262 17.93 4.50 -11.62
N SER A 263 17.28 3.80 -10.67
CA SER A 263 17.63 2.44 -10.27
C SER A 263 16.43 1.67 -9.73
N ILE A 264 16.38 0.37 -10.04
CA ILE A 264 15.44 -0.58 -9.42
C ILE A 264 15.99 -1.24 -8.15
N GLY A 265 17.26 -0.96 -7.81
CA GLY A 265 17.93 -1.52 -6.64
C GLY A 265 17.50 -0.87 -5.32
N SER A 266 17.98 -1.42 -4.21
CA SER A 266 17.83 -0.82 -2.89
C SER A 266 18.90 0.22 -2.62
N CYS A 267 18.52 1.39 -2.11
CA CYS A 267 19.47 2.43 -1.72
C CYS A 267 20.32 2.05 -0.50
N THR A 268 19.73 1.37 0.50
CA THR A 268 20.45 0.87 1.69
C THR A 268 20.94 -0.56 1.49
N LEU A 269 21.98 -0.94 2.25
CA LEU A 269 22.55 -2.29 2.22
C LEU A 269 21.71 -3.32 2.98
N ASN A 270 20.99 -2.88 4.01
CA ASN A 270 20.17 -3.75 4.87
C ASN A 270 19.15 -2.93 5.67
N SER A 271 18.36 -3.60 6.51
CA SER A 271 17.29 -2.95 7.29
C SER A 271 17.72 -2.38 8.64
N SER A 272 19.03 -2.33 8.94
CA SER A 272 19.58 -1.98 10.26
C SER A 272 20.28 -0.63 10.30
N THR A 273 20.90 -0.19 9.20
CA THR A 273 21.65 1.07 9.15
C THR A 273 21.45 1.83 7.84
N ILE A 274 21.57 3.17 7.87
CA ILE A 274 21.72 4.05 6.70
C ILE A 274 23.19 4.23 6.27
N GLU A 275 24.14 3.67 7.03
CA GLU A 275 25.55 3.68 6.64
C GLU A 275 25.73 2.93 5.32
N GLY A 276 26.41 3.57 4.36
CA GLY A 276 26.57 3.04 3.01
C GLY A 276 25.31 3.14 2.14
N ALA A 277 24.30 3.91 2.56
CA ALA A 277 23.17 4.23 1.68
C ALA A 277 23.63 5.03 0.45
N CYS A 278 22.91 4.87 -0.65
CA CYS A 278 23.12 5.64 -1.88
C CYS A 278 22.92 7.16 -1.67
N ASN A 279 23.51 7.96 -2.56
CA ASN A 279 23.42 9.43 -2.49
C ASN A 279 22.07 10.00 -2.95
N ASP A 280 21.31 9.23 -3.74
CA ASP A 280 20.04 9.65 -4.33
C ASP A 280 18.92 8.64 -4.02
N PRO A 281 18.43 8.61 -2.77
CA PRO A 281 17.37 7.69 -2.37
C PRO A 281 16.04 7.96 -3.08
N ASP A 282 15.83 9.19 -3.55
CA ASP A 282 14.54 9.64 -4.07
C ASP A 282 14.24 9.05 -5.46
N HIS A 283 15.26 8.64 -6.21
CA HIS A 283 15.12 8.01 -7.53
C HIS A 283 15.41 6.49 -7.54
N THR A 284 15.36 5.84 -6.37
CA THR A 284 15.47 4.37 -6.25
C THR A 284 14.11 3.72 -6.03
N PHE A 285 13.85 2.60 -6.70
CA PHE A 285 12.60 1.85 -6.52
C PHE A 285 12.50 1.24 -5.11
N TYR A 286 13.60 0.70 -4.59
CA TYR A 286 13.68 0.17 -3.24
C TYR A 286 14.55 1.05 -2.34
N TRP A 287 14.14 1.21 -1.09
CA TRP A 287 14.95 1.88 -0.07
C TRP A 287 15.74 0.87 0.74
N ILE A 288 15.05 -0.09 1.35
CA ILE A 288 15.63 -1.27 2.01
C ILE A 288 15.54 -2.44 1.03
N PRO A 289 16.46 -3.42 1.03
CA PRO A 289 16.34 -4.60 0.17
C PRO A 289 14.93 -5.22 0.25
N ASN A 290 14.27 -5.35 -0.89
CA ASN A 290 12.88 -5.81 -1.05
C ASN A 290 11.79 -4.91 -0.43
N HIS A 291 12.07 -3.65 -0.11
CA HIS A 291 11.10 -2.72 0.47
C HIS A 291 11.04 -1.40 -0.30
N PRO A 292 9.87 -1.04 -0.85
CA PRO A 292 9.68 0.18 -1.61
C PRO A 292 10.24 1.43 -0.93
N SER A 293 10.81 2.34 -1.73
CA SER A 293 11.09 3.71 -1.26
C SER A 293 9.79 4.48 -1.00
N LYS A 294 9.88 5.63 -0.33
CA LYS A 294 8.73 6.51 -0.11
C LYS A 294 8.13 6.98 -1.44
N GLN A 295 8.94 7.19 -2.48
CA GLN A 295 8.47 7.52 -3.83
C GLN A 295 7.73 6.36 -4.47
N THR A 296 8.22 5.13 -4.31
CA THR A 296 7.50 3.93 -4.75
C THR A 296 6.17 3.78 -4.02
N HIS A 297 6.14 4.01 -2.71
CA HIS A 297 4.89 4.03 -1.95
C HIS A 297 3.92 5.11 -2.43
N ARG A 298 4.40 6.27 -2.87
CA ARG A 298 3.54 7.29 -3.46
C ARG A 298 2.92 6.85 -4.78
N ILE A 299 3.67 6.20 -5.69
CA ILE A 299 3.07 5.70 -6.93
C ILE A 299 2.16 4.49 -6.71
N MET A 300 2.39 3.68 -5.67
CA MET A 300 1.43 2.64 -5.24
C MET A 300 0.10 3.28 -4.81
N ALA A 301 0.16 4.39 -4.06
CA ALA A 301 -1.04 5.15 -3.68
C ALA A 301 -1.76 5.69 -4.93
N ASP A 302 -1.02 6.31 -5.85
CA ASP A 302 -1.57 6.84 -7.11
C ASP A 302 -2.22 5.74 -7.95
N TYR A 303 -1.63 4.54 -7.99
CA TYR A 303 -2.17 3.40 -8.71
C TYR A 303 -3.49 2.91 -8.10
N VAL A 304 -3.56 2.80 -6.77
CA VAL A 304 -4.80 2.46 -6.06
C VAL A 304 -5.88 3.51 -6.30
N GLU A 305 -5.55 4.80 -6.20
CA GLU A 305 -6.48 5.89 -6.47
C GLU A 305 -7.04 5.81 -7.90
N ALA A 306 -6.16 5.59 -8.89
CA ALA A 306 -6.57 5.40 -10.28
C ALA A 306 -7.43 4.15 -10.48
N ALA A 307 -7.11 3.02 -9.83
CA ALA A 307 -7.88 1.78 -9.95
C ALA A 307 -9.29 1.95 -9.37
N LEU A 308 -9.41 2.60 -8.22
CA LEU A 308 -10.69 2.86 -7.59
C LEU A 308 -11.55 3.88 -8.34
N GLU A 309 -10.94 4.80 -9.08
CA GLU A 309 -11.65 5.77 -9.92
C GLU A 309 -12.07 5.18 -11.28
N LYS A 310 -11.28 4.27 -11.86
CA LYS A 310 -11.48 3.84 -13.25
C LYS A 310 -12.14 2.47 -13.42
N CYS A 311 -12.04 1.57 -12.44
CA CYS A 311 -12.39 0.15 -12.63
C CYS A 311 -13.74 -0.26 -12.02
N HIS A 312 -14.84 0.40 -12.38
CA HIS A 312 -16.19 0.14 -11.82
C HIS A 312 -16.95 -1.07 -12.40
#